data_AF-A0A957KMF3-F1
#
_entry.id   AF-A0A957KMF3-F1
#
_cell.length_a   1.000
_cell.length_b   1.000
_cell.length_c   1.000
_cell.angle_alpha   90.00
_cell.angle_beta   90.00
_cell.angle_gamma   90.00
#
_symmetry.space_group_name_H-M   'P 1'
#
loop_
_entity.id
_entity.type
_entity.pdbx_description
1 polymer ?
#
loop_
_entity_poly.entity_id
_entity_poly.type
_entity_poly.pdbx_seq_one_letter_code
_entity_poly.pdbx_strand_id
1 'polypeptide(L)' 'AGQFLITADKGFGDIRQYPPGQHAGVLVLRPDEDGIKPMIDLMARVLAAYDIRELAGTVTVVSPRSIRVRRASSAP' A
#
# COMPACT_ATOMS: atom_id res chain seq x y z
N ALA A 1 7.75 -14.93 -11.08
CA ALA A 1 6.56 -14.52 -10.31
C ALA A 1 6.95 -13.36 -9.41
N GLY A 2 6.10 -12.33 -9.27
CA GLY A 2 6.34 -11.20 -8.36
C GLY A 2 5.62 -11.40 -7.02
N GLN A 3 6.11 -10.76 -5.95
CA GLN A 3 5.51 -10.79 -4.61
C GLN A 3 4.92 -9.42 -4.25
N PHE A 4 3.79 -9.43 -3.54
CA PHE A 4 3.18 -8.21 -2.99
C PHE A 4 3.90 -7.81 -1.70
N LEU A 5 4.45 -6.60 -1.65
CA LEU A 5 5.19 -6.10 -0.50
C LEU A 5 4.27 -5.38 0.47
N ILE A 6 4.38 -5.72 1.76
CA ILE A 6 3.75 -4.98 2.86
C ILE A 6 4.87 -4.46 3.76
N THR A 7 4.90 -3.15 4.01
CA THR A 7 6.01 -2.53 4.77
C THR A 7 5.55 -1.27 5.51
N ALA A 8 6.28 -0.87 6.55
CA ALA A 8 6.16 0.44 7.19
C ALA A 8 7.12 1.49 6.60
N ASP A 9 8.04 1.07 5.74
CA ASP A 9 9.04 1.95 5.15
C ASP A 9 8.40 2.92 4.14
N LYS A 10 8.48 4.21 4.47
CA LYS A 10 7.90 5.31 3.70
C LYS A 10 8.57 5.47 2.32
N GLY A 11 9.80 5.00 2.13
CA GLY A 11 10.53 5.10 0.86
C GLY A 11 9.81 4.39 -0.28
N PHE A 12 9.13 3.28 0.00
CA PHE A 12 8.34 2.53 -0.97
C PHE A 12 7.06 3.24 -1.44
N GLY A 13 6.72 4.39 -0.85
CA GLY A 13 5.64 5.25 -1.31
C GLY A 13 5.99 6.16 -2.49
N ASP A 14 7.26 6.25 -2.90
CA ASP A 14 7.67 7.07 -4.04
C ASP A 14 7.36 6.37 -5.37
N ILE A 15 6.26 6.77 -6.00
CA ILE A 15 5.79 6.21 -7.28
C ILE A 15 6.72 6.49 -8.47
N ARG A 16 7.71 7.39 -8.34
CA ARG A 16 8.70 7.61 -9.41
C ARG A 16 9.76 6.51 -9.39
N GLN A 17 10.09 6.01 -8.20
CA GLN A 17 11.03 4.91 -7.99
C GLN A 17 10.34 3.54 -8.09
N TYR A 18 9.08 3.46 -7.65
CA TYR A 18 8.25 2.27 -7.71
C TYR A 18 6.95 2.57 -8.48
N PRO A 19 6.99 2.68 -9.82
CA PRO A 19 5.80 3.00 -10.60
C PRO A 19 4.73 1.90 -10.50
N PRO A 20 3.47 2.26 -10.23
CA PRO A 20 2.36 1.32 -10.33
C PRO A 20 2.35 0.59 -11.68
N GLY A 21 2.06 -0.71 -11.65
CA GLY A 21 2.08 -1.60 -12.82
C GLY A 21 3.43 -2.26 -13.10
N GLN A 22 4.53 -1.81 -12.48
CA GLN A 22 5.88 -2.37 -12.69
C GLN A 22 6.31 -3.35 -11.58
N HIS A 23 5.46 -3.60 -10.59
CA HIS A 23 5.67 -4.55 -9.50
C HIS A 23 4.37 -5.27 -9.16
N ALA A 24 4.42 -6.36 -8.39
CA ALA A 24 3.20 -7.11 -8.02
C ALA A 24 2.30 -6.36 -7.02
N GLY A 25 2.79 -5.31 -6.37
CA GLY A 25 2.03 -4.41 -5.51
C GLY A 25 2.81 -4.04 -4.26
N VAL A 26 2.55 -2.84 -3.74
CA VAL A 26 3.20 -2.29 -2.56
C VAL A 26 2.14 -1.69 -1.65
N LEU A 27 2.10 -2.14 -0.40
CA LEU A 27 1.28 -1.58 0.67
C LEU A 27 2.19 -0.98 1.76
N VAL A 28 2.19 0.35 1.84
CA VAL A 28 2.91 1.10 2.86
C VAL A 28 1.96 1.45 4.02
N LEU A 29 2.23 0.89 5.19
CA LEU A 29 1.54 1.19 6.44
C LEU A 29 2.23 2.37 7.13
N ARG A 30 1.48 3.42 7.44
CA ARG A 30 1.97 4.64 8.08
C ARG A 30 1.16 4.92 9.34
N PRO A 31 1.41 4.18 10.44
CA PRO A 31 0.80 4.52 11.72
C PRO A 31 1.33 5.90 12.19
N ASP A 32 0.54 6.57 13.02
CA ASP A 32 0.96 7.83 13.65
C ASP A 32 1.89 7.57 14.86
N GLU A 33 1.87 6.34 15.38
CA GLU A 33 2.62 5.89 16.55
C GLU A 33 3.33 4.57 16.24
N ASP A 34 4.49 4.36 16.84
CA ASP A 34 5.22 3.10 16.70
C ASP A 34 4.55 1.98 17.49
N GLY A 35 4.72 0.74 17.01
CA GLY A 35 4.30 -0.46 17.71
C GLY A 35 3.48 -1.43 16.87
N ILE A 36 3.32 -2.63 17.42
CA ILE A 36 2.65 -3.74 16.72
C ILE A 36 1.16 -3.47 16.55
N LYS A 37 0.49 -2.92 17.58
CA LYS A 37 -0.96 -2.69 17.55
C LYS A 37 -1.38 -1.70 16.45
N PRO A 38 -0.78 -0.49 16.32
CA PRO A 38 -1.09 0.42 15.22
C PRO A 38 -0.93 -0.23 13.83
N MET A 39 0.08 -1.09 13.65
CA MET A 39 0.30 -1.81 12.40
C MET A 39 -0.81 -2.82 12.09
N ILE A 40 -1.23 -3.60 13.09
CA ILE A 40 -2.35 -4.54 12.97
C ILE A 40 -3.65 -3.79 12.65
N ASP A 41 -3.90 -2.67 13.33
CA ASP A 41 -5.11 -1.87 13.11
C ASP A 41 -5.19 -1.32 11.68
N LEU A 42 -4.06 -0.84 11.14
CA LEU A 42 -4.00 -0.43 9.73
C LEU A 42 -4.19 -1.61 8.77
N MET A 43 -3.61 -2.77 9.05
CA MET A 43 -3.82 -3.97 8.23
C MET A 43 -5.29 -4.40 8.22
N ALA A 44 -5.93 -4.47 9.39
CA ALA A 44 -7.33 -4.81 9.51
C ALA A 44 -8.22 -3.82 8.73
N ARG A 45 -7.90 -2.53 8.78
CA ARG A 45 -8.60 -1.51 8.01
C ARG A 45 -8.49 -1.74 6.51
N VAL A 46 -7.33 -2.14 5.99
CA VAL A 46 -7.17 -2.46 4.56
C VAL A 46 -8.05 -3.63 4.16
N LEU A 47 -7.97 -4.72 4.91
CA LEU A 47 -8.73 -5.95 4.62
C LEU A 47 -10.24 -5.76 4.76
N ALA A 48 -10.69 -4.81 5.58
CA ALA A 48 -12.09 -4.44 5.69
C ALA A 48 -12.58 -3.56 4.53
N ALA A 49 -11.70 -2.77 3.91
CA ALA A 49 -12.06 -1.80 2.90
C ALA A 49 -11.83 -2.29 1.46
N TYR A 50 -10.92 -3.24 1.26
CA TYR A 50 -10.51 -3.75 -0.05
C TYR A 50 -10.27 -5.25 -0.01
N ASP A 51 -10.60 -5.92 -1.11
CA ASP A 51 -9.96 -7.19 -1.42
C ASP A 51 -8.51 -6.92 -1.80
N ILE A 52 -7.56 -7.58 -1.12
CA ILE A 52 -6.13 -7.35 -1.34
C ILE A 52 -5.70 -7.62 -2.79
N ARG A 53 -6.44 -8.48 -3.50
CA ARG A 53 -6.20 -8.77 -4.92
C ARG A 53 -6.43 -7.55 -5.82
N GLU A 54 -7.33 -6.63 -5.44
CA GLU A 54 -7.60 -5.39 -6.16
C GLU A 54 -6.48 -4.34 -6.00
N LEU A 55 -5.57 -4.57 -5.04
CA LEU A 55 -4.40 -3.72 -4.82
C LEU A 55 -3.18 -4.23 -5.60
N ALA A 56 -3.29 -5.36 -6.32
CA ALA A 56 -2.22 -5.87 -7.16
C ALA A 56 -1.76 -4.81 -8.17
N GLY A 57 -0.44 -4.69 -8.35
CA GLY A 57 0.14 -3.70 -9.24
C GLY A 57 0.05 -2.25 -8.76
N THR A 58 -0.53 -1.97 -7.59
CA THR A 58 -0.68 -0.60 -7.08
C THR A 58 0.40 -0.23 -6.07
N VAL A 59 0.62 1.07 -5.89
CA VAL A 59 1.25 1.61 -4.68
C VAL A 59 0.14 2.15 -3.80
N THR A 60 -0.08 1.48 -2.66
CA THR A 60 -1.10 1.83 -1.69
C THR A 60 -0.46 2.33 -0.41
N VAL A 61 -0.87 3.50 0.06
CA VAL A 61 -0.40 4.09 1.33
C VAL A 61 -1.56 4.21 2.29
N VAL A 62 -1.40 3.69 3.49
CA VAL A 62 -2.45 3.59 4.50
C VAL A 62 -2.02 4.26 5.78
N SER A 63 -2.85 5.15 6.29
CA SER A 63 -2.66 5.81 7.58
C SER A 63 -3.97 5.78 8.38
N PRO A 64 -3.95 6.16 9.67
CA PRO A 64 -5.17 6.27 10.46
C PRO A 64 -6.23 7.22 9.86
N ARG A 65 -5.83 8.12 8.97
CA ARG A 65 -6.73 9.12 8.36
C ARG A 65 -7.17 8.77 6.94
N SER A 66 -6.41 7.96 6.19
CA SER A 66 -6.71 7.74 4.77
C SER A 66 -6.10 6.46 4.21
N ILE A 67 -6.75 5.90 3.20
CA ILE A 67 -6.16 4.91 2.28
C ILE A 67 -6.03 5.59 0.93
N ARG A 68 -4.80 5.67 0.40
CA ARG A 68 -4.49 6.26 -0.91
C ARG A 68 -3.99 5.18 -1.83
N VAL A 69 -4.73 4.89 -2.89
CA VAL A 69 -4.33 3.92 -3.91
C VAL A 69 -3.83 4.68 -5.15
N ARG A 70 -2.63 4.35 -5.61
CA ARG A 70 -2.08 4.81 -6.89
C ARG A 70 -2.01 3.64 -7.84
N ARG A 71 -2.79 3.72 -8.91
CA ARG A 71 -2.87 2.72 -9.98
C ARG A 71 -2.06 3.22 -11.17
N ALA A 72 -1.65 2.31 -12.04
CA ALA A 72 -1.09 2.71 -13.32
C ALA A 72 -2.11 3.61 -14.01
N SER A 73 -1.66 4.75 -14.56
CA SER A 73 -2.53 5.47 -15.48
C SER A 73 -2.77 4.51 -16.64
N SER A 74 -4.02 4.21 -16.97
CA SER A 74 -4.32 3.81 -18.34
C SER A 74 -3.81 4.97 -19.19
N ALA A 75 -2.77 4.75 -20.01
CA ALA A 75 -2.50 5.68 -21.07
C ALA A 75 -3.78 5.78 -21.93
N PRO A 76 -4.17 6.98 -22.40
CA PRO A 76 -5.17 7.08 -23.45
C PRO A 76 -4.74 6.29 -24.71
#